data_AF-A0AA49GGZ0-F1
#
_entry.id   AF-A0AA49GGZ0-F1
#
_cell.length_a   1.000
_cell.length_b   1.000
_cell.length_c   1.000
_cell.angle_alpha   90.00
_cell.angle_beta   90.00
_cell.angle_gamma   90.00
#
_symmetry.space_group_name_H-M   'P 1'
#
loop_
_entity.id
_entity.type
_entity.pdbx_description
1 polymer ?
#
loop_
_entity_poly.entity_id
_entity_poly.type
_entity_poly.pdbx_seq_one_letter_code
_entity_poly.pdbx_strand_id
1 'polypeptide(L)'
;MSKKKEEEEKAKKLKKKEEINKILRNADAGKEMQLGMHTRDFSFLDGVEEKFAKDLQNPDESYRLYYSIRRLLMEYLPKGKENEKARELVYEQKNIFLNRGKAKGPDGYRGSDGRQAYISSDLVVALEIVKDWIKSGANSFDIYNQFNEKNIELGYIDPKKQ
;
A
#
# COMPACT_ATOMS: atom_id res chain seq x y z
N MET A 1 20.77 -9.42 26.89
CA MET A 1 19.34 -9.14 27.15
C MET A 1 18.67 -10.46 27.57
N SER A 2 17.83 -10.45 28.61
CA SER A 2 17.23 -11.68 29.17
C SER A 2 16.23 -12.31 28.20
N LYS A 3 16.25 -13.65 28.04
CA LYS A 3 15.31 -14.42 27.18
C LYS A 3 13.84 -14.00 27.37
N LYS A 4 13.47 -13.62 28.59
CA LYS A 4 12.12 -13.14 28.94
C LYS A 4 11.73 -11.84 28.22
N LYS A 5 12.65 -10.88 28.03
CA LYS A 5 12.37 -9.64 27.29
C LYS A 5 12.14 -9.89 25.80
N GLU A 6 12.86 -10.85 25.23
CA GLU A 6 12.73 -11.21 23.80
C GLU A 6 11.40 -11.91 23.51
N GLU A 7 10.95 -12.78 24.42
CA GLU A 7 9.63 -13.43 24.34
C GLU A 7 8.47 -12.43 24.48
N GLU A 8 8.57 -11.49 25.43
CA GLU A 8 7.57 -10.42 25.60
C GLU A 8 7.47 -9.51 24.36
N GLU A 9 8.60 -9.19 23.73
CA GLU A 9 8.61 -8.39 22.50
C GLU A 9 7.98 -9.14 21.32
N LYS A 10 8.30 -10.43 21.15
CA LYS A 10 7.67 -11.29 20.13
C LYS A 10 6.16 -11.40 20.32
N ALA A 11 5.69 -11.56 21.56
CA ALA A 11 4.27 -11.63 21.86
C ALA A 11 3.54 -10.31 21.54
N LYS A 12 4.15 -9.15 21.80
CA LYS A 12 3.58 -7.84 21.43
C LYS A 12 3.46 -7.67 19.91
N LYS A 13 4.49 -8.08 19.16
CA LYS A 13 4.51 -8.03 17.69
C LYS A 13 3.42 -8.92 17.08
N LEU A 14 3.28 -10.14 17.59
CA LEU A 14 2.24 -11.06 17.14
C LEU A 14 0.83 -10.47 17.36
N LYS A 15 0.56 -9.93 18.56
CA LYS A 15 -0.71 -9.27 18.86
C LYS A 15 -1.02 -8.11 17.92
N LYS A 16 -0.01 -7.28 17.61
CA LYS A 16 -0.16 -6.16 16.67
C LYS A 16 -0.49 -6.64 15.26
N LYS A 17 0.15 -7.72 14.80
CA LYS A 17 -0.15 -8.33 13.49
C LYS A 17 -1.56 -8.88 13.44
N GLU A 18 -2.00 -9.57 14.49
CA GLU A 18 -3.37 -10.06 14.61
C GLU A 18 -4.40 -8.92 14.62
N GLU A 19 -4.09 -7.82 15.30
CA GLU A 19 -4.94 -6.61 15.32
C GLU A 19 -5.07 -5.98 13.93
N ILE A 20 -3.96 -5.81 13.20
CA ILE A 20 -3.97 -5.31 11.81
C ILE A 20 -4.83 -6.22 10.93
N ASN A 21 -4.64 -7.54 11.02
CA ASN A 21 -5.41 -8.50 10.23
C ASN A 21 -6.91 -8.39 10.52
N LYS A 22 -7.27 -8.24 11.80
CA LYS A 22 -8.66 -8.09 12.22
C LYS A 22 -9.27 -6.79 11.69
N ILE A 23 -8.55 -5.67 11.77
CA ILE A 23 -9.01 -4.37 11.25
C ILE A 23 -9.28 -4.47 9.74
N LEU A 24 -8.34 -5.02 8.98
CA LEU A 24 -8.44 -5.11 7.51
C LEU A 24 -9.59 -6.03 7.08
N ARG A 25 -9.71 -7.22 7.68
CA ARG A 25 -10.78 -8.18 7.34
C ARG A 25 -12.16 -7.67 7.73
N ASN A 26 -12.29 -7.03 8.89
CA ASN A 26 -13.57 -6.46 9.32
C ASN A 26 -14.03 -5.32 8.40
N ALA A 27 -13.08 -4.53 7.86
CA ALA A 27 -13.41 -3.45 6.94
C ALA A 27 -14.05 -3.94 5.63
N ASP A 28 -13.69 -5.15 5.19
CA ASP A 28 -14.25 -5.73 3.96
C ASP A 28 -15.62 -6.41 4.17
N ALA A 29 -16.09 -6.61 5.41
CA ALA A 29 -17.35 -7.30 5.69
C ALA A 29 -18.60 -6.57 5.14
N GLY A 30 -18.50 -5.27 4.87
CA GLY A 30 -19.58 -4.45 4.26
C GLY A 30 -19.38 -4.14 2.77
N LYS A 31 -18.41 -4.80 2.11
CA LYS A 31 -17.88 -4.37 0.80
C LYS A 31 -18.64 -4.90 -0.42
N GLU A 32 -19.31 -6.04 -0.31
CA GLU A 32 -19.96 -6.69 -1.47
C GLU A 32 -20.96 -5.75 -2.18
N MET A 33 -21.61 -4.84 -1.45
CA MET A 33 -22.51 -3.84 -2.01
C MET A 33 -21.79 -2.70 -2.78
N GLN A 34 -20.53 -2.42 -2.47
CA GLN A 34 -19.76 -1.33 -3.09
C GLN A 34 -19.15 -1.74 -4.44
N LEU A 35 -18.72 -2.99 -4.58
CA LEU A 35 -18.05 -3.48 -5.80
C LEU A 35 -19.00 -3.58 -7.01
N GLY A 36 -20.28 -3.87 -6.80
CA GLY A 36 -21.29 -3.96 -7.86
C GLY A 36 -21.54 -2.66 -8.65
N MET A 37 -20.99 -1.53 -8.20
CA MET A 37 -21.11 -0.22 -8.87
C MET A 37 -19.87 0.16 -9.71
N HIS A 38 -18.79 -0.61 -9.66
CA HIS A 38 -17.50 -0.24 -10.23
C HIS A 38 -17.05 -1.17 -11.37
N THR A 39 -17.78 -1.17 -12.49
CA THR A 39 -17.25 -1.67 -13.78
C THR A 39 -16.64 -0.50 -14.56
N ARG A 40 -15.33 -0.29 -14.42
CA ARG A 40 -14.59 0.69 -15.23
C ARG A 40 -13.51 0.04 -16.06
N ASP A 41 -13.39 0.55 -17.27
CA ASP A 41 -12.32 0.26 -18.21
C ASP A 41 -10.99 0.87 -17.71
N PHE A 42 -9.96 0.05 -17.64
CA PHE A 42 -8.59 0.42 -17.24
C PHE A 42 -7.69 0.74 -18.44
N SER A 43 -8.24 0.76 -19.67
CA SER A 43 -7.50 0.99 -20.93
C SER A 43 -6.61 2.24 -20.94
N PHE A 44 -6.94 3.28 -20.16
CA PHE A 44 -6.09 4.46 -19.99
C PHE A 44 -4.73 4.17 -19.35
N LEU A 45 -4.53 2.96 -18.81
CA LEU A 45 -3.30 2.48 -18.19
C LEU A 45 -2.57 1.45 -19.06
N ASP A 46 -3.05 1.18 -20.28
CA ASP A 46 -2.40 0.25 -21.22
C ASP A 46 -1.19 0.94 -21.88
N GLY A 47 -0.09 0.20 -22.05
CA GLY A 47 1.15 0.71 -22.66
C GLY A 47 1.96 1.66 -21.77
N VAL A 48 1.68 1.70 -20.46
CA VAL A 48 2.51 2.37 -19.45
C VAL A 48 3.90 1.71 -19.46
N GLU A 49 4.00 0.39 -19.30
CA GLU A 49 5.27 -0.35 -19.15
C GLU A 49 6.29 -0.11 -20.29
N GLU A 50 5.83 -0.10 -21.54
CA GLU A 50 6.69 -0.01 -22.73
C GLU A 50 7.33 1.40 -22.91
N LYS A 51 6.74 2.43 -22.29
CA LYS A 51 7.21 3.82 -22.40
C LYS A 51 8.36 4.17 -21.45
N PHE A 52 8.68 3.33 -20.47
CA PHE A 52 9.54 3.73 -19.34
C PHE A 52 10.93 3.06 -19.29
N ALA A 53 11.44 2.63 -20.43
CA ALA A 53 12.81 2.08 -20.56
C ALA A 53 13.95 3.08 -20.25
N LYS A 54 13.63 4.36 -19.98
CA LYS A 54 14.57 5.38 -19.54
C LYS A 54 13.92 6.14 -18.38
N ASP A 55 14.48 6.02 -17.17
CA ASP A 55 14.12 6.77 -15.96
C ASP A 55 14.40 8.29 -16.13
N LEU A 56 13.76 8.91 -17.12
CA LEU A 56 13.75 10.37 -17.28
C LEU A 56 12.78 10.95 -16.27
N GLN A 57 13.26 11.87 -15.44
CA GLN A 57 12.44 12.64 -14.51
C GLN A 57 11.37 13.41 -15.29
N ASN A 58 10.12 12.94 -15.20
CA ASN A 58 8.95 13.63 -15.75
C ASN A 58 7.99 13.92 -14.58
N PRO A 59 8.01 15.15 -14.02
CA PRO A 59 7.17 15.52 -12.89
C PRO A 59 5.67 15.35 -13.14
N ASP A 60 5.20 15.65 -14.36
CA ASP A 60 3.79 15.56 -14.74
C ASP A 60 3.33 14.10 -14.77
N GLU A 61 4.17 13.22 -15.30
CA GLU A 61 3.92 11.78 -15.33
C GLU A 61 3.90 11.20 -13.92
N SER A 62 4.90 11.53 -13.10
CA SER A 62 5.00 11.09 -11.72
C SER A 62 3.76 11.49 -10.92
N TYR A 63 3.32 12.75 -11.10
CA TYR A 63 2.09 13.26 -10.53
C TYR A 63 0.88 12.45 -11.02
N ARG A 64 0.72 12.26 -12.33
CA ARG A 64 -0.42 11.52 -12.89
C ARG A 64 -0.50 10.10 -12.33
N LEU A 65 0.62 9.36 -12.30
CA LEU A 65 0.66 7.98 -11.79
C LEU A 65 0.34 7.95 -10.29
N TYR A 66 0.97 8.81 -9.49
CA TYR A 66 0.72 8.88 -8.05
C TYR A 66 -0.77 9.13 -7.73
N TYR A 67 -1.39 10.09 -8.41
CA TYR A 67 -2.80 10.41 -8.18
C TYR A 67 -3.74 9.35 -8.77
N SER A 68 -3.34 8.64 -9.82
CA SER A 68 -4.07 7.46 -10.32
C SER A 68 -4.11 6.35 -9.29
N ILE A 69 -2.95 5.98 -8.72
CA ILE A 69 -2.84 5.01 -7.63
C ILE A 69 -3.71 5.43 -6.44
N ARG A 70 -3.60 6.70 -6.02
CA ARG A 70 -4.38 7.24 -4.90
C ARG A 70 -5.89 7.15 -5.18
N ARG A 71 -6.33 7.54 -6.38
CA ARG A 71 -7.74 7.50 -6.78
C ARG A 71 -8.29 6.09 -6.74
N LEU A 72 -7.56 5.12 -7.32
CA LEU A 72 -7.95 3.72 -7.33
C LEU A 72 -8.10 3.16 -5.90
N LEU A 73 -7.12 3.41 -5.03
CA LEU A 73 -7.24 2.98 -3.63
C LEU A 73 -8.42 3.65 -2.92
N MET A 74 -8.69 4.94 -3.15
CA MET A 74 -9.86 5.63 -2.55
C MET A 74 -11.20 5.10 -3.08
N GLU A 75 -11.24 4.64 -4.32
CA GLU A 75 -12.45 4.12 -4.97
C GLU A 75 -12.79 2.72 -4.43
N TYR A 76 -11.78 1.85 -4.29
CA TYR A 76 -11.97 0.42 -3.99
C TYR A 76 -11.73 0.04 -2.53
N LEU A 77 -11.07 0.85 -1.70
CA LEU A 77 -10.97 0.57 -0.26
C LEU A 77 -12.31 0.88 0.45
N PRO A 78 -12.65 0.14 1.52
CA PRO A 78 -13.85 0.39 2.30
C PRO A 78 -13.94 1.84 2.78
N LYS A 79 -15.05 2.49 2.44
CA LYS A 79 -15.37 3.89 2.78
C LYS A 79 -15.92 4.00 4.20
N GLY A 80 -16.14 5.22 4.67
CA GLY A 80 -16.67 5.48 6.02
C GLY A 80 -15.59 5.73 7.07
N LYS A 81 -16.00 6.30 8.21
CA LYS A 81 -15.11 6.67 9.31
C LYS A 81 -14.63 5.45 10.08
N GLU A 82 -15.50 4.44 10.21
CA GLU A 82 -15.23 3.14 10.80
C GLU A 82 -14.09 2.38 10.11
N ASN A 83 -13.91 2.61 8.80
CA ASN A 83 -12.87 1.98 7.98
C ASN A 83 -11.63 2.85 7.77
N GLU A 84 -11.56 4.03 8.39
CA GLU A 84 -10.43 4.96 8.25
C GLU A 84 -9.12 4.28 8.62
N LYS A 85 -9.11 3.50 9.71
CA LYS A 85 -7.90 2.83 10.16
C LYS A 85 -7.37 1.80 9.17
N ALA A 86 -8.25 1.06 8.50
CA ALA A 86 -7.87 0.12 7.46
C ALA A 86 -7.21 0.85 6.28
N ARG A 87 -7.79 1.98 5.84
CA ARG A 87 -7.21 2.81 4.77
C ARG A 87 -5.85 3.37 5.15
N GLU A 88 -5.69 3.87 6.37
CA GLU A 88 -4.40 4.37 6.88
C GLU A 88 -3.30 3.30 6.82
N LEU A 89 -3.61 2.06 7.21
CA LEU A 89 -2.67 0.95 7.19
C LEU A 89 -2.19 0.64 5.76
N VAL A 90 -3.12 0.57 4.81
CA VAL A 90 -2.80 0.36 3.39
C VAL A 90 -1.98 1.54 2.84
N TYR A 91 -2.38 2.77 3.14
CA TYR A 91 -1.66 3.96 2.70
C TYR A 91 -0.25 4.02 3.27
N GLU A 92 -0.04 3.60 4.52
CA GLU A 92 1.28 3.55 5.11
C GLU A 92 2.19 2.58 4.37
N GLN A 93 1.74 1.35 4.10
CA GLN A 93 2.54 0.37 3.35
C GLN A 93 2.88 0.85 1.94
N LYS A 94 1.89 1.38 1.22
CA LYS A 94 2.09 2.01 -0.09
C LYS A 94 3.08 3.18 -0.03
N ASN A 95 3.02 4.01 1.02
CA ASN A 95 3.93 5.13 1.18
C ASN A 95 5.34 4.68 1.56
N ILE A 96 5.52 3.63 2.37
CA ILE A 96 6.84 3.05 2.65
C ILE A 96 7.48 2.58 1.34
N PHE A 97 6.70 1.90 0.50
CA PHE A 97 7.13 1.42 -0.81
C PHE A 97 7.60 2.58 -1.70
N LEU A 98 6.72 3.56 -1.97
CA LEU A 98 7.02 4.71 -2.83
C LEU A 98 8.13 5.62 -2.29
N ASN A 99 8.47 5.53 -0.99
CA ASN A 99 9.54 6.31 -0.37
C ASN A 99 10.75 5.46 0.02
N ARG A 100 10.89 4.28 -0.59
CA ARG A 100 12.04 3.38 -0.44
C ARG A 100 12.42 3.07 1.01
N GLY A 101 11.41 2.79 1.83
CA GLY A 101 11.56 2.37 3.22
C GLY A 101 11.48 3.46 4.28
N LYS A 102 11.39 4.74 3.89
CA LYS A 102 11.14 5.79 4.89
C LYS A 102 9.73 5.61 5.46
N ALA A 103 9.61 5.37 6.76
CA ALA A 103 8.35 5.31 7.50
C ALA A 103 8.01 6.66 8.14
N LYS A 104 6.76 6.87 8.59
CA LYS A 104 6.46 8.03 9.44
C LYS A 104 7.25 7.93 10.75
N GLY A 105 7.85 9.05 11.16
CA GLY A 105 8.47 9.21 12.46
C GLY A 105 7.45 9.38 13.59
N PRO A 106 7.91 9.46 14.85
CA PRO A 106 7.05 9.70 16.02
C PRO A 106 6.27 11.03 15.96
N ASP A 107 6.79 11.99 15.20
CA ASP A 107 6.19 13.30 14.93
C ASP A 107 5.14 13.27 13.80
N GLY A 108 4.95 12.10 13.17
CA GLY A 108 4.02 11.91 12.06
C GLY A 108 4.58 12.28 10.68
N TYR A 109 5.82 12.80 10.60
CA TYR A 109 6.46 13.20 9.36
C TYR A 109 7.39 12.10 8.82
N ARG A 110 7.43 11.92 7.49
CA ARG A 110 8.30 10.94 6.82
C ARG A 110 9.60 11.55 6.27
N GLY A 111 9.60 12.86 6.00
CA GLY A 111 10.71 13.54 5.31
C GLY A 111 10.93 13.06 3.86
N SER A 112 9.85 12.63 3.19
CA SER A 112 9.86 12.16 1.81
C SER A 112 8.47 12.24 1.19
N ASP A 113 8.41 12.45 -0.12
CA ASP A 113 7.17 12.59 -0.88
C ASP A 113 7.06 11.51 -1.96
N GLY A 114 6.01 10.71 -1.91
CA GLY A 114 5.77 9.65 -2.90
C GLY A 114 5.46 10.17 -4.31
N ARG A 115 5.17 11.47 -4.46
CA ARG A 115 5.05 12.14 -5.78
C ARG A 115 6.39 12.32 -6.47
N GLN A 116 7.51 12.13 -5.75
CA GLN A 116 8.87 12.20 -6.28
C GLN A 116 9.50 10.80 -6.43
N ALA A 117 8.69 9.74 -6.29
CA ALA A 117 9.14 8.37 -6.50
C ALA A 117 9.59 8.13 -7.95
N TYR A 118 10.46 7.15 -8.17
CA TYR A 118 10.93 6.85 -9.51
C TYR A 118 9.80 6.24 -10.34
N ILE A 119 9.66 6.71 -11.58
CA ILE A 119 8.54 6.32 -12.43
C ILE A 119 8.56 4.81 -12.68
N SER A 120 9.66 4.29 -13.24
CA SER A 120 9.73 2.89 -13.67
C SER A 120 9.80 1.92 -12.49
N SER A 121 10.62 2.21 -11.47
CA SER A 121 10.87 1.25 -10.39
C SER A 121 9.83 1.29 -9.27
N ASP A 122 9.16 2.44 -9.07
CA ASP A 122 8.31 2.65 -7.90
C ASP A 122 6.85 2.89 -8.32
N LEU A 123 6.57 3.87 -9.17
CA LEU A 123 5.18 4.25 -9.49
C LEU A 123 4.48 3.23 -10.40
N VAL A 124 5.14 2.77 -11.47
CA VAL A 124 4.58 1.75 -12.36
C VAL A 124 4.33 0.45 -11.59
N VAL A 125 5.29 0.02 -10.77
CA VAL A 125 5.14 -1.18 -9.93
C VAL A 125 3.99 -1.04 -8.94
N ALA A 126 3.87 0.11 -8.27
CA ALA A 126 2.73 0.35 -7.37
C ALA A 126 1.39 0.35 -8.09
N LEU A 127 1.34 0.85 -9.33
CA LEU A 127 0.14 0.85 -10.14
C LEU A 127 -0.27 -0.57 -10.53
N GLU A 128 0.66 -1.43 -10.95
CA GLU A 128 0.38 -2.82 -11.29
C GLU A 128 -0.09 -3.62 -10.06
N ILE A 129 0.54 -3.43 -8.90
CA ILE A 129 0.05 -4.00 -7.63
C ILE A 129 -1.42 -3.63 -7.38
N VAL A 130 -1.79 -2.36 -7.57
CA VAL A 130 -3.17 -1.90 -7.37
C VAL A 130 -4.12 -2.45 -8.43
N LYS A 131 -3.71 -2.53 -9.70
CA LYS A 131 -4.51 -3.13 -10.77
C LYS A 131 -4.83 -4.59 -10.49
N ASP A 132 -3.80 -5.37 -10.15
CA ASP A 132 -3.96 -6.80 -9.89
C ASP A 132 -4.81 -7.05 -8.65
N TRP A 133 -4.59 -6.28 -7.59
CA TRP A 133 -5.46 -6.28 -6.43
C TRP A 133 -6.94 -6.03 -6.77
N ILE A 134 -7.24 -5.05 -7.63
CA ILE A 134 -8.62 -4.78 -8.05
C ILE A 134 -9.19 -5.97 -8.82
N LYS A 135 -8.44 -6.54 -9.76
CA LYS A 135 -8.86 -7.74 -10.52
C LYS A 135 -9.11 -8.94 -9.62
N SER A 136 -8.41 -9.04 -8.49
CA SER A 136 -8.57 -10.11 -7.49
C SER A 136 -9.69 -9.85 -6.47
N GLY A 137 -10.58 -8.87 -6.69
CA GLY A 137 -11.72 -8.59 -5.80
C GLY A 137 -11.46 -7.48 -4.77
N ALA A 138 -10.33 -6.80 -4.89
CA ALA A 138 -9.98 -5.61 -4.13
C ALA A 138 -9.98 -5.80 -2.59
N ASN A 139 -9.66 -6.95 -2.02
CA ASN A 139 -9.67 -7.13 -0.55
C ASN A 139 -8.60 -6.28 0.19
N SER A 140 -8.98 -5.58 1.26
CA SER A 140 -8.09 -4.64 1.97
C SER A 140 -6.88 -5.32 2.62
N PHE A 141 -7.05 -6.55 3.10
CA PHE A 141 -5.97 -7.37 3.64
C PHE A 141 -4.96 -7.75 2.55
N ASP A 142 -5.43 -8.05 1.34
CA ASP A 142 -4.56 -8.46 0.24
C ASP A 142 -3.66 -7.31 -0.24
N ILE A 143 -4.21 -6.11 -0.48
CA ILE A 143 -3.37 -4.96 -0.90
C ILE A 143 -2.37 -4.53 0.18
N TYR A 144 -2.76 -4.65 1.46
CA TYR A 144 -1.84 -4.42 2.55
C TYR A 144 -0.66 -5.40 2.48
N ASN A 145 -0.95 -6.70 2.30
CA ASN A 145 0.09 -7.72 2.23
C ASN A 145 0.95 -7.59 0.98
N GLN A 146 0.37 -7.31 -0.19
CA GLN A 146 1.14 -7.13 -1.43
C GLN A 146 2.18 -6.01 -1.29
N PHE A 147 1.81 -4.85 -0.75
CA PHE A 147 2.80 -3.80 -0.47
C PHE A 147 3.77 -4.20 0.65
N ASN A 148 3.31 -4.85 1.71
CA ASN A 148 4.16 -5.27 2.82
C ASN A 148 5.21 -6.31 2.40
N GLU A 149 4.82 -7.31 1.64
CA GLU A 149 5.69 -8.32 1.05
C GLU A 149 6.70 -7.67 0.13
N LYS A 150 6.27 -6.72 -0.71
CA LYS A 150 7.19 -5.97 -1.57
C LYS A 150 8.19 -5.13 -0.77
N ASN A 151 7.73 -4.50 0.32
CA ASN A 151 8.60 -3.77 1.24
C ASN A 151 9.62 -4.70 1.93
N ILE A 152 9.23 -5.94 2.27
CA ILE A 152 10.16 -6.93 2.84
C ILE A 152 11.16 -7.40 1.78
N GLU A 153 10.70 -7.73 0.58
CA GLU A 153 11.53 -8.16 -0.56
C GLU A 153 12.63 -7.13 -0.87
N LEU A 154 12.28 -5.84 -0.87
CA LEU A 154 13.20 -4.73 -1.14
C LEU A 154 14.04 -4.32 0.10
N GLY A 155 13.87 -4.97 1.24
CA GLY A 155 14.60 -4.68 2.48
C GLY A 155 14.19 -3.38 3.18
N TYR A 156 13.06 -2.78 2.79
CA TYR A 156 12.50 -1.57 3.39
C TYR A 156 11.89 -1.83 4.77
N ILE A 157 11.38 -3.05 4.96
CA ILE A 157 10.84 -3.52 6.22
C ILE A 157 11.59 -4.78 6.63
N ASP A 158 12.12 -4.78 7.84
CA ASP A 158 12.65 -5.98 8.47
C ASP A 158 11.48 -6.74 9.14
N PRO A 159 11.12 -7.96 8.67
CA PRO A 159 10.02 -8.72 9.25
C PRO A 159 10.25 -9.10 10.72
N LYS A 160 11.49 -9.02 11.21
CA LYS A 160 11.82 -9.26 12.63
C LYS A 160 11.58 -8.03 13.51
N LYS A 161 11.46 -6.84 12.92
CA LYS A 161 11.29 -5.55 13.63
C LYS A 161 9.86 -5.01 13.61
N GLN A 162 8.93 -5.67 12.90
CA GLN A 162 7.56 -5.21 12.70
C GLN A 162 6.62 -5.43 13.89
#